data_AF-A0A1L5JUC1-F1
#
_entry.id   AF-A0A1L5JUC1-F1
#
_cell.length_a   1.000
_cell.length_b   1.000
_cell.length_c   1.000
_cell.angle_alpha   90.00
_cell.angle_beta   90.00
_cell.angle_gamma   90.00
#
_symmetry.space_group_name_H-M   'P 1'
#
loop_
_entity.id
_entity.type
_entity.pdbx_description
1 polymer ?
#
loop_
_entity_poly.entity_id
_entity_poly.type
_entity_poly.pdbx_seq_one_letter_code
_entity_poly.pdbx_strand_id
1 'polypeptide(L)'
;YEFDSYMLNYQFKNQFRLLETDNRLIIPFKISMRMIISSSDVIHSWTIPSLGIKVDAVPGRINQLNLFSIRPGIYFGQCSEICGMNHSFMPIMMESTSYFNFLNWINKKI
;
A
#
# COMPACT_ATOMS: atom_id res chain seq x y z
N TYR A 1 -10.02 0.53 12.68
CA TYR A 1 -8.69 1.15 12.63
C TYR A 1 -8.46 1.62 11.21
N GLU A 2 -8.13 2.90 11.06
CA GLU A 2 -7.76 3.53 9.78
C GLU A 2 -6.48 4.34 10.02
N PHE A 3 -5.69 4.56 8.98
CA PHE A 3 -4.47 5.34 9.07
C PHE A 3 -4.09 5.90 7.71
N ASP A 4 -3.39 7.02 7.73
CA ASP A 4 -2.78 7.60 6.54
C ASP A 4 -1.36 7.08 6.34
N SER A 5 -0.93 7.02 5.08
CA SER A 5 0.42 6.60 4.68
C SER A 5 1.03 7.70 3.80
N TYR A 6 2.02 8.41 4.34
CA TYR A 6 2.72 9.49 3.67
C TYR A 6 4.17 9.14 3.40
N MET A 7 4.70 9.66 2.28
CA MET A 7 6.11 9.49 1.92
C MET A 7 7.02 10.08 3.01
N LEU A 8 8.03 9.32 3.42
CA LEU A 8 9.06 9.83 4.33
C LEU A 8 10.01 10.77 3.61
N ASN A 9 10.37 11.86 4.28
CA ASN A 9 11.47 12.70 3.84
C ASN A 9 12.77 11.90 3.93
N TYR A 10 13.59 11.96 2.89
CA TYR A 10 14.86 11.26 2.82
C TYR A 10 15.85 11.86 3.83
N GLN A 11 15.96 11.23 5.01
CA GLN A 11 16.77 11.74 6.12
C GLN A 11 17.96 10.82 6.45
N PHE A 12 17.82 9.50 6.23
CA PHE A 12 18.83 8.51 6.62
C PHE A 12 19.43 7.78 5.42
N LYS A 13 20.71 7.40 5.53
CA LYS A 13 21.47 6.74 4.44
C LYS A 13 20.93 5.37 4.00
N ASN A 14 20.07 4.72 4.80
CA ASN A 14 19.56 3.37 4.54
C ASN A 14 18.11 3.34 4.05
N GLN A 15 17.56 4.50 3.62
CA GLN A 15 16.19 4.58 3.15
C GLN A 15 16.10 4.53 1.64
N PHE A 16 15.04 3.96 1.10
CA PHE A 16 14.73 4.11 -0.32
C PHE A 16 14.07 5.46 -0.58
N ARG A 17 14.79 6.35 -1.28
CA ARG A 17 14.30 7.67 -1.68
C ARG A 17 13.00 7.53 -2.51
N LEU A 18 11.96 8.25 -2.12
CA LEU A 18 10.62 8.31 -2.75
C LEU A 18 9.77 7.02 -2.67
N LEU A 19 10.22 5.98 -1.95
CA LEU A 19 9.49 4.71 -1.86
C LEU A 19 9.00 4.38 -0.46
N GLU A 20 9.69 4.87 0.58
CA GLU A 20 9.30 4.60 1.96
C GLU A 20 8.17 5.51 2.44
N THR A 21 7.30 4.93 3.27
CA THR A 21 6.21 5.63 3.94
C THR A 21 6.34 5.51 5.46
N ASP A 22 5.69 6.42 6.18
CA ASP A 22 5.64 6.44 7.65
C ASP A 22 4.90 5.21 8.20
N ASN A 23 3.73 4.91 7.63
CA ASN A 23 2.90 3.75 7.94
C ASN A 23 2.83 2.85 6.71
N ARG A 24 3.20 1.58 6.88
CA ARG A 24 3.08 0.56 5.83
C ARG A 24 1.82 -0.27 6.02
N LEU A 25 1.25 -0.72 4.91
CA LEU A 25 0.12 -1.66 4.93
C LEU A 25 0.61 -3.04 5.33
N ILE A 26 0.20 -3.56 6.48
CA ILE A 26 0.62 -4.89 6.95
C ILE A 26 -0.44 -5.92 6.59
N ILE A 27 -0.01 -7.00 5.94
CA ILE A 27 -0.87 -8.12 5.51
C ILE A 27 -0.26 -9.48 5.89
N PRO A 28 -1.08 -10.52 6.09
CA PRO A 28 -0.58 -11.89 6.23
C PRO A 28 -0.23 -12.54 4.87
N PHE A 29 0.93 -13.20 4.76
CA PHE A 29 1.25 -14.01 3.58
C PHE A 29 0.44 -15.32 3.54
N LYS A 30 0.27 -15.89 2.34
CA LYS A 30 -0.49 -17.13 2.04
C LYS A 30 -1.98 -17.10 2.44
N ILE A 31 -2.55 -15.90 2.58
CA ILE A 31 -3.98 -15.71 2.81
C ILE A 31 -4.54 -14.89 1.65
N SER A 32 -5.65 -15.35 1.07
CA SER A 32 -6.36 -14.57 0.05
C SER A 32 -7.16 -13.46 0.72
N MET A 33 -6.90 -12.23 0.31
CA MET A 33 -7.58 -11.04 0.82
C MET A 33 -8.30 -10.34 -0.30
N ARG A 34 -9.42 -9.70 0.02
CA ARG A 34 -10.13 -8.81 -0.89
C ARG A 34 -9.73 -7.39 -0.56
N MET A 35 -9.22 -6.66 -1.56
CA MET A 35 -9.05 -5.21 -1.42
C MET A 35 -10.16 -4.48 -2.15
N ILE A 36 -10.56 -3.36 -1.55
CA ILE A 36 -11.55 -2.44 -2.08
C ILE A 36 -10.85 -1.11 -2.26
N ILE A 37 -10.84 -0.59 -3.49
CA ILE A 37 -10.10 0.61 -3.87
C ILE A 37 -11.08 1.64 -4.45
N SER A 38 -10.98 2.86 -3.97
CA SER A 38 -11.68 4.04 -4.48
C SER A 38 -10.84 5.28 -4.18
N SER A 39 -11.28 6.45 -4.65
CA SER A 39 -10.65 7.74 -4.38
C SER A 39 -11.68 8.73 -3.83
N SER A 40 -11.23 9.68 -3.02
CA SER A 40 -12.04 10.77 -2.47
C SER A 40 -11.95 12.08 -3.26
N ASP A 41 -10.98 12.24 -4.15
CA ASP A 41 -10.71 13.49 -4.87
C ASP A 41 -10.68 13.31 -6.39
N VAL A 42 -9.53 12.91 -6.95
CA VAL A 42 -9.28 12.71 -8.39
C VAL A 42 -8.95 11.24 -8.65
N ILE A 43 -8.69 10.89 -9.90
CA ILE A 43 -8.30 9.52 -10.21
C ILE A 43 -6.86 9.28 -9.76
N HIS A 44 -6.65 8.18 -9.03
CA HIS A 44 -5.33 7.63 -8.73
C HIS A 44 -5.26 6.19 -9.24
N SER A 45 -4.13 5.52 -9.06
CA SER A 45 -4.03 4.08 -9.30
C SER A 45 -3.15 3.42 -8.25
N TRP A 46 -3.70 2.42 -7.58
CA TRP A 46 -2.99 1.63 -6.60
C TRP A 46 -2.24 0.48 -7.28
N THR A 47 -0.92 0.51 -7.22
CA THR A 47 -0.07 -0.37 -8.02
C THR A 47 1.08 -0.93 -7.20
N ILE A 48 1.24 -2.26 -7.23
CA ILE A 48 2.40 -2.98 -6.69
C ILE A 48 2.91 -3.93 -7.79
N PRO A 49 3.95 -3.53 -8.54
CA PRO A 49 4.39 -4.26 -9.74
C PRO A 49 4.86 -5.69 -9.45
N SER A 50 5.52 -5.91 -8.32
CA SER A 50 6.05 -7.22 -7.90
C SER A 50 4.96 -8.25 -7.57
N LEU A 51 3.72 -7.80 -7.35
CA LEU A 51 2.54 -8.67 -7.21
C LEU A 51 1.67 -8.68 -8.47
N GLY A 52 2.06 -7.95 -9.52
CA GLY A 52 1.27 -7.81 -10.75
C GLY A 52 -0.06 -7.09 -10.54
N ILE A 53 -0.16 -6.23 -9.52
CA ILE A 53 -1.40 -5.50 -9.21
C ILE A 53 -1.29 -4.07 -9.72
N LYS A 54 -2.29 -3.66 -10.50
CA LYS A 54 -2.59 -2.27 -10.85
C LYS A 54 -4.10 -2.11 -10.90
N VAL A 55 -4.65 -1.22 -10.09
CA VAL A 55 -6.10 -0.95 -10.06
C VAL A 55 -6.34 0.55 -9.85
N ASP A 56 -7.14 1.14 -10.73
CA ASP A 56 -7.49 2.56 -10.64
C ASP A 56 -8.40 2.81 -9.43
N ALA A 57 -8.12 3.89 -8.72
CA ALA A 57 -8.93 4.45 -7.66
C ALA A 57 -9.73 5.62 -8.24
N VAL A 58 -11.00 5.37 -8.57
CA VAL A 58 -11.87 6.33 -9.27
C VAL A 58 -12.91 6.88 -8.30
N PRO A 59 -13.07 8.21 -8.19
CA PRO A 59 -14.11 8.81 -7.35
C PRO A 59 -15.51 8.31 -7.73
N GLY A 60 -16.31 7.93 -6.75
CA GLY A 60 -17.67 7.42 -6.96
C GLY A 60 -17.74 5.97 -7.49
N ARG A 61 -16.61 5.28 -7.66
CA ARG A 61 -16.55 3.86 -8.04
C ARG A 61 -15.73 3.06 -7.05
N ILE A 62 -16.21 1.85 -6.76
CA ILE A 62 -15.57 0.89 -5.87
C ILE A 62 -15.01 -0.25 -6.73
N ASN A 63 -13.69 -0.32 -6.88
CA ASN A 63 -13.01 -1.42 -7.58
C ASN A 63 -12.58 -2.48 -6.56
N GLN A 64 -12.75 -3.75 -6.92
CA GLN A 64 -12.38 -4.89 -6.09
C GLN A 64 -11.24 -5.68 -6.74
N LEU A 65 -10.27 -6.13 -5.94
CA LEU A 65 -9.28 -7.12 -6.36
C LEU A 65 -9.05 -8.18 -5.28
N ASN A 66 -8.54 -9.33 -5.71
CA ASN A 66 -8.03 -10.35 -4.79
C ASN A 66 -6.51 -10.21 -4.68
N LEU A 67 -6.01 -10.00 -3.47
CA LEU A 67 -4.59 -9.91 -3.17
C LEU A 67 -4.12 -11.21 -2.51
N PHE A 68 -3.01 -11.74 -3.00
CA PHE A 68 -2.38 -12.94 -2.47
C PHE A 68 -0.85 -12.84 -2.56
N SER A 69 -0.17 -12.85 -1.42
CA SER A 69 1.29 -12.86 -1.35
C SER A 69 1.81 -14.23 -0.93
N ILE A 70 2.77 -14.80 -1.67
CA ILE A 70 3.30 -16.15 -1.40
C ILE A 70 4.41 -16.12 -0.35
N ARG A 71 5.16 -15.01 -0.28
CA ARG A 71 6.40 -14.88 0.51
C ARG A 71 6.30 -13.69 1.46
N PRO A 72 6.89 -13.76 2.66
CA PRO A 72 7.03 -12.59 3.51
C PRO A 72 8.02 -11.59 2.90
N GLY A 73 7.86 -10.32 3.23
CA GLY A 73 8.75 -9.26 2.73
C GLY A 73 8.07 -7.90 2.64
N ILE A 74 8.83 -6.90 2.18
CA ILE A 74 8.33 -5.56 1.90
C ILE A 74 8.18 -5.40 0.39
N TYR A 75 7.00 -4.95 -0.02
CA TYR A 75 6.61 -4.69 -1.39
C TYR A 75 6.40 -3.20 -1.56
N PHE A 76 6.97 -2.65 -2.64
CA PHE A 76 6.85 -1.25 -2.99
C PHE A 76 6.00 -1.06 -4.24
N GLY A 77 5.36 0.09 -4.29
CA GLY A 77 4.48 0.55 -5.34
C GLY A 77 4.47 2.07 -5.42
N GLN A 78 3.87 2.61 -6.47
CA GLN A 78 3.67 4.04 -6.65
C GLN A 78 2.33 4.29 -7.33
N CYS A 79 1.78 5.49 -7.18
CA CYS A 79 0.64 5.90 -7.99
C CYS A 79 0.98 5.83 -9.47
N SER A 80 0.13 5.17 -10.27
CA SER A 80 0.35 5.02 -11.71
C SER A 80 -0.74 5.66 -12.58
N GLU A 81 -1.38 6.71 -12.05
CA GLU A 81 -2.34 7.57 -12.74
C GLU A 81 -2.10 9.03 -12.35
N ILE A 82 -2.08 9.95 -13.33
CA ILE A 82 -1.69 11.34 -13.09
C ILE A 82 -2.71 12.05 -12.19
N CYS A 83 -2.29 12.47 -10.99
CA CYS A 83 -3.20 12.98 -9.95
C CYS A 83 -2.84 14.37 -9.42
N GLY A 84 -1.89 15.07 -10.05
CA GLY A 84 -1.52 16.46 -9.71
C GLY A 84 -0.03 16.64 -9.38
N MET A 85 0.28 17.73 -8.68
CA MET A 85 1.67 18.17 -8.43
C MET A 85 2.52 17.12 -7.71
N ASN A 86 1.93 16.42 -6.74
CA ASN A 86 2.64 15.43 -5.92
C ASN A 86 2.46 13.99 -6.41
N HIS A 87 2.07 13.79 -7.66
CA HIS A 87 1.81 12.46 -8.24
C HIS A 87 2.99 11.49 -8.05
N SER A 88 4.23 11.96 -8.18
CA SER A 88 5.44 11.13 -7.99
C SER A 88 5.83 10.90 -6.52
N PHE A 89 5.11 11.49 -5.57
CA PHE A 89 5.46 11.55 -4.14
C PHE A 89 4.43 10.87 -3.23
N MET A 90 3.65 9.94 -3.78
CA MET A 90 2.68 9.12 -3.05
C MET A 90 2.96 7.62 -3.27
N PRO A 91 4.05 7.09 -2.66
CA PRO A 91 4.39 5.68 -2.78
C PRO A 91 3.45 4.80 -1.95
N ILE A 92 3.47 3.51 -2.28
CA ILE A 92 2.75 2.45 -1.57
C ILE A 92 3.81 1.53 -0.99
N MET A 93 3.77 1.33 0.33
CA MET A 93 4.62 0.38 1.03
C MET A 93 3.75 -0.66 1.74
N MET A 94 3.99 -1.93 1.45
CA MET A 94 3.22 -3.04 2.02
C MET A 94 4.15 -4.10 2.60
N GLU A 95 3.90 -4.52 3.83
CA GLU A 95 4.61 -5.62 4.50
C GLU A 95 3.74 -6.87 4.47
N SER A 96 4.30 -7.95 3.94
CA SER A 96 3.74 -9.30 4.05
C SER A 96 4.44 -10.04 5.19
N THR A 97 3.68 -10.40 6.22
CA THR A 97 4.19 -10.99 7.46
C THR A 97 3.42 -12.25 7.85
N SER A 98 3.84 -12.94 8.91
CA SER A 98 3.13 -14.13 9.39
C SER A 98 1.77 -13.76 9.98
N TYR A 99 0.80 -14.68 9.94
CA TYR A 99 -0.52 -14.46 10.54
C TYR A 99 -0.45 -14.06 12.02
N PHE A 100 0.44 -14.68 12.80
CA PHE A 100 0.65 -14.33 14.21
C PHE A 100 1.18 -12.90 14.40
N ASN A 101 2.14 -12.46 13.58
CA ASN A 101 2.66 -11.10 13.64
C ASN A 101 1.58 -10.08 13.24
N PHE A 102 0.79 -10.41 12.22
CA PHE A 102 -0.35 -9.59 11.79
C PHE A 102 -1.38 -9.42 12.91
N LEU A 103 -1.78 -10.51 13.58
CA LEU A 103 -2.69 -10.44 14.73
C LEU A 103 -2.12 -9.62 15.88
N ASN A 104 -0.85 -9.82 16.22
CA ASN A 104 -0.17 -9.04 17.26
C ASN A 104 -0.10 -7.56 16.91
N TRP A 105 0.10 -7.23 15.64
CA TRP A 105 0.08 -5.86 15.16
C TRP A 105 -1.31 -5.24 15.28
N ILE A 106 -2.36 -5.96 14.85
CA ILE A 106 -3.76 -5.50 14.99
C ILE A 106 -4.10 -5.26 16.46
N ASN A 107 -3.79 -6.19 17.36
CA ASN A 107 -4.12 -6.09 18.78
C ASN A 107 -3.39 -4.93 19.50
N LYS A 108 -2.29 -4.42 18.94
CA LYS A 108 -1.59 -3.22 19.45
C LYS A 108 -2.15 -1.92 18.90
N LYS A 109 -2.94 -1.98 17.82
CA LYS A 109 -3.46 -0.82 17.09
C LYS A 109 -4.96 -0.60 17.31
N ILE A 110 -5.68 -1.64 17.70
CA ILE A 110 -7.02 -1.57 18.30
C ILE A 110 -6.86 -1.18 19.77
#